data_AF-A0A3C1L4D5-F1
#
_entry.id   AF-A0A3C1L4D5-F1
#
_cell.length_a   1.000
_cell.length_b   1.000
_cell.length_c   1.000
_cell.angle_alpha   90.00
_cell.angle_beta   90.00
_cell.angle_gamma   90.00
#
_symmetry.space_group_name_H-M   'P 1'
#
loop_
_entity.id
_entity.type
_entity.pdbx_description
1 polymer ?
#
loop_
_entity_poly.entity_id
_entity_poly.type
_entity_poly.pdbx_seq_one_letter_code
_entity_poly.pdbx_strand_id
1 'polypeptide(L)' 'LHGNLSQNARERNLADFSSGQVKVLVATDIAARGIHVDDVRLVVHVAPPAEHKA' A
#
# COMPACT_ATOMS: atom_id res chain seq x y z
N LEU A 1 -0.58 -3.90 4.18
CA LEU A 1 -2.01 -3.53 4.24
C LEU A 1 -2.85 -4.57 3.53
N HIS A 2 -3.82 -5.15 4.22
CA HIS A 2 -4.78 -6.10 3.67
C HIS A 2 -6.15 -5.90 4.36
N GLY A 3 -7.21 -6.48 3.80
CA GLY A 3 -8.59 -6.25 4.25
C GLY A 3 -8.89 -6.68 5.69
N ASN A 4 -8.24 -7.73 6.18
CA ASN A 4 -8.45 -8.22 7.56
C ASN A 4 -7.77 -7.37 8.66
N LEU A 5 -7.12 -6.25 8.33
CA LEU A 5 -6.61 -5.33 9.35
C LEU A 5 -7.73 -4.45 9.89
N SER A 6 -7.72 -4.19 11.19
CA SER A 6 -8.60 -3.17 11.76
C SER A 6 -8.25 -1.79 11.22
N GLN A 7 -9.24 -0.88 11.22
CA GLN A 7 -9.05 0.49 10.74
C GLN A 7 -7.93 1.21 11.52
N ASN A 8 -7.88 1.07 12.85
CA ASN A 8 -6.81 1.66 13.67
C ASN A 8 -5.42 1.13 13.27
N ALA A 9 -5.30 -0.17 12.98
CA ALA A 9 -4.05 -0.75 12.52
C ALA A 9 -3.67 -0.23 11.12
N ARG A 10 -4.66 -0.03 10.24
CA ARG A 10 -4.45 0.58 8.92
C ARG A 10 -3.91 2.00 9.03
N GLU A 11 -4.53 2.83 9.85
CA GLU A 11 -4.15 4.23 10.05
C GLU A 11 -2.76 4.37 10.65
N ARG A 12 -2.43 3.56 11.67
CA ARG A 12 -1.09 3.53 12.26
C ARG A 12 -0.01 3.16 11.23
N ASN A 13 -0.23 2.11 10.45
CA ASN A 13 0.72 1.69 9.42
C ASN A 13 0.93 2.76 8.34
N LEU A 14 -0.13 3.48 7.97
CA LEU A 14 -0.04 4.58 7.01
C LEU A 14 0.72 5.78 7.59
N ALA A 15 0.51 6.12 8.86
CA ALA A 15 1.25 7.17 9.56
C ALA A 15 2.73 6.82 9.71
N ASP A 16 3.05 5.58 10.07
CA ASP A 16 4.43 5.10 10.21
C ASP A 16 5.16 5.11 8.84
N PHE A 17 4.46 4.78 7.75
CA PHE A 17 5.02 4.86 6.40
C PHE A 17 5.19 6.31 5.93
N SER A 18 4.18 7.16 6.09
CA SER A 18 4.21 8.58 5.68
C SER A 18 5.25 9.38 6.46
N SER A 19 5.44 9.10 7.75
CA SER A 19 6.53 9.71 8.55
C SER A 19 7.93 9.20 8.19
N GLY A 20 8.02 8.17 7.34
CA GLY A 20 9.27 7.53 6.96
C GLY A 20 9.89 6.65 8.04
N GLN A 21 9.20 6.38 9.16
CA GLN A 21 9.64 5.36 10.13
C GLN A 21 9.66 3.98 9.46
N VAL A 22 8.62 3.67 8.69
CA VAL A 22 8.56 2.49 7.82
C VAL A 22 9.00 2.90 6.42
N LYS A 23 10.00 2.21 5.86
CA LYS A 23 10.54 2.53 4.52
C LYS A 23 9.80 1.85 3.38
N VAL A 24 9.08 0.76 3.67
CA VAL A 24 8.41 -0.07 2.67
C VAL A 24 7.02 -0.45 3.17
N LEU A 25 6.01 -0.20 2.33
CA LEU A 25 4.63 -0.60 2.56
C LEU A 25 4.22 -1.61 1.50
N VAL A 26 3.80 -2.81 1.92
CA VAL A 26 3.24 -3.82 1.02
C VAL A 26 1.73 -3.82 1.18
N ALA A 27 0.97 -3.79 0.09
CA ALA A 27 -0.49 -3.81 0.11
C ALA A 27 -1.07 -4.78 -0.93
N THR A 28 -2.24 -5.34 -0.66
CA THR A 28 -3.03 -6.05 -1.68
C THR A 28 -3.82 -5.06 -2.55
N ASP A 29 -4.22 -5.47 -3.74
CA ASP A 29 -4.93 -4.62 -4.72
C ASP A 29 -6.15 -3.90 -4.13
N ILE A 30 -6.96 -4.61 -3.35
CA ILE A 30 -8.14 -4.04 -2.69
C ILE A 30 -7.72 -3.00 -1.64
N ALA A 31 -6.70 -3.30 -0.85
CA ALA A 31 -6.27 -2.42 0.24
C ALA A 31 -5.54 -1.17 -0.26
N ALA A 32 -4.87 -1.25 -1.42
CA ALA A 32 -4.14 -0.15 -2.04
C ALA A 32 -5.05 0.96 -2.60
N ARG A 33 -6.29 0.64 -2.96
CA ARG A 33 -7.25 1.64 -3.45
C ARG A 33 -7.53 2.69 -2.38
N GLY A 34 -7.44 3.97 -2.77
CA GLY A 34 -7.70 5.10 -1.89
C GLY A 34 -6.60 5.39 -0.86
N ILE A 35 -5.43 4.75 -0.95
CA ILE A 35 -4.25 5.18 -0.19
C ILE A 35 -3.70 6.44 -0.85
N HIS A 36 -3.65 7.53 -0.09
CA HIS A 36 -2.92 8.74 -0.46
C HIS A 36 -1.70 8.86 0.46
N VAL A 37 -0.51 8.82 -0.14
CA VAL A 37 0.77 9.04 0.53
C VAL A 37 1.65 9.83 -0.44
N ASP A 38 2.17 10.95 0.02
CA ASP A 38 3.06 11.79 -0.76
C ASP A 38 4.50 11.23 -0.80
N ASP A 39 5.32 11.73 -1.71
CA ASP A 39 6.77 11.45 -1.77
C ASP A 39 7.17 9.97 -1.92
N VAL A 40 6.32 9.15 -2.54
CA VAL A 40 6.66 7.74 -2.86
C VAL A 40 7.65 7.69 -4.02
N ARG A 41 8.89 7.28 -3.73
CA ARG A 41 9.98 7.20 -4.73
C ARG A 41 9.88 6.04 -5.72
N LEU A 42 9.23 4.94 -5.34
CA LEU A 42 9.15 3.74 -6.15
C LEU A 42 7.89 2.95 -5.82
N VAL A 43 7.18 2.51 -6.85
CA VAL A 43 6.07 1.56 -6.75
C VAL A 43 6.47 0.29 -7.48
N VAL A 44 6.32 -0.86 -6.82
CA VAL A 44 6.63 -2.18 -7.39
C VAL A 44 5.36 -3.02 -7.43
N HIS A 45 4.94 -3.42 -8.63
CA HIS A 45 3.85 -4.38 -8.82
C HIS A 45 4.39 -5.80 -8.74
N VAL A 46 4.20 -6.45 -7.58
CA VAL A 46 4.59 -7.84 -7.36
C VAL A 46 3.42 -8.73 -7.83
N ALA A 47 3.64 -9.47 -8.92
CA ALA A 47 2.61 -10.16 -9.74
C ALA A 47 1.78 -9.20 -10.62
N PRO A 48 2.39 -8.62 -11.67
CA PRO A 48 1.60 -8.04 -12.75
C PRO A 48 0.64 -9.12 -13.30
N PRO A 49 -0.62 -8.79 -13.62
CA PRO A 49 -1.54 -9.75 -14.22
C PRO A 49 -0.89 -10.36 -15.47
N ALA A 50 -1.00 -11.68 -15.63
CA ALA A 50 -0.41 -12.40 -16.76
C ALA A 50 -0.96 -11.91 -18.12
N GLU A 51 -2.13 -11.27 -18.12
CA GLU A 51 -2.74 -10.67 -19.30
C GLU A 51 -2.70 -9.14 -19.21
N HIS A 52 -2.20 -8.52 -20.29
CA HIS A 52 -2.56 -7.15 -20.62
C HIS A 52 -4.08 -7.12 -20.86
N LYS A 53 -4.78 -6.11 -20.30
CA LYS A 53 -6.13 -5.81 -20.79
C LYS A 53 -6.04 -5.47 -22.28
N ALA A 54 -6.68 -6.29 -23.10
CA ALA A 54 -6.98 -5.98 -24.49
C ALA A 54 -7.91 -4.77 -24.59
#